data_AF-D1PZH6-F1
#
_entry.id   AF-D1PZH6-F1
#
_cell.length_a   1.000
_cell.length_b   1.000
_cell.length_c   1.000
_cell.angle_alpha   90.00
_cell.angle_beta   90.00
_cell.angle_gamma   90.00
#
_symmetry.space_group_name_H-M   'P 1'
#
loop_
_entity.id
_entity.type
_entity.pdbx_description
1 polymer ?
#
loop_
_entity_poly.entity_id
_entity_poly.type
_entity_poly.pdbx_seq_one_letter_code
_entity_poly.pdbx_strand_id
1 'polypeptide(L)'
;MNKKECPACHSKHTVKNGIRKGVQLYLCKDCGYQFRAGTDLSEDGLWDAYQQEKQMIQELSVRFGKSVSTIKRRLRNVKREWTQPSLCGGGFVHMDVTYWGRSFGVILAMDSSTGEPLYMEFVKSETAKDYSDAIDSIKKRGYEVRGIIIDGKKSLFKLFSDYPIQMCQFHMKQIVRRYLTLNPKLLAAIELNALMNKLTKAKEDDFKREYEAWKSDYHETINRRSVYKNGSSHYTHQ
;
A
#
# COMPACT_ATOMS: atom_id res chain seq x y z
N MET A 1 51.97 -0.75 0.11
CA MET A 1 50.92 -0.97 -0.93
C MET A 1 49.76 -1.74 -0.31
N ASN A 2 48.54 -1.19 -0.27
CA ASN A 2 47.36 -1.92 0.19
C ASN A 2 47.07 -3.09 -0.76
N LYS A 3 47.49 -4.31 -0.37
CA LYS A 3 47.18 -5.55 -1.09
C LYS A 3 45.67 -5.77 -1.04
N LYS A 4 45.06 -6.15 -2.17
CA LYS A 4 43.61 -6.36 -2.26
C LYS A 4 43.26 -7.68 -1.60
N GLU A 5 42.18 -7.69 -0.83
CA GLU A 5 41.72 -8.89 -0.14
C GLU A 5 40.94 -9.79 -1.10
N CYS A 6 41.18 -11.10 -1.03
CA CYS A 6 40.43 -12.07 -1.80
C CYS A 6 39.01 -12.20 -1.22
N PRO A 7 37.93 -12.00 -2.00
CA PRO A 7 36.57 -12.10 -1.48
C PRO A 7 36.11 -13.54 -1.18
N ALA A 8 36.88 -14.56 -1.60
CA ALA A 8 36.53 -15.96 -1.38
C ALA A 8 37.18 -16.56 -0.12
N CYS A 9 38.40 -16.14 0.23
CA CYS A 9 39.17 -16.71 1.35
C CYS A 9 39.81 -15.66 2.28
N HIS A 10 39.51 -14.37 2.07
CA HIS A 10 40.02 -13.24 2.87
C HIS A 10 41.54 -13.08 2.92
N SER A 11 42.28 -13.86 2.12
CA SER A 11 43.72 -13.73 2.01
C SER A 11 44.13 -12.42 1.33
N LYS A 12 45.20 -11.80 1.85
CA LYS A 12 45.89 -10.64 1.26
C LYS A 12 46.98 -11.05 0.27
N HIS A 13 47.19 -12.34 0.04
CA HIS A 13 48.15 -12.87 -0.93
C HIS A 13 47.57 -12.82 -2.34
N THR A 14 47.44 -11.61 -2.88
CA THR A 14 46.85 -11.37 -4.21
C THR A 14 47.82 -10.65 -5.13
N VAL A 15 47.80 -11.03 -6.41
CA VAL A 15 48.64 -10.45 -7.47
C VAL A 15 47.78 -9.93 -8.61
N LYS A 16 48.26 -8.92 -9.32
CA LYS A 16 47.62 -8.44 -10.56
C LYS A 16 47.67 -9.55 -11.62
N ASN A 17 46.53 -9.83 -12.27
CA ASN A 17 46.37 -10.92 -13.24
C ASN A 17 45.69 -10.43 -14.53
N GLY A 18 46.33 -9.46 -15.20
CA GLY A 18 45.85 -8.89 -16.46
C GLY A 18 44.73 -7.85 -16.34
N ILE A 19 44.31 -7.31 -17.48
CA ILE A 19 43.25 -6.29 -17.59
C ILE A 19 42.17 -6.85 -18.51
N ARG A 20 40.89 -6.74 -18.11
CA ARG A 20 39.75 -7.18 -18.93
C ARG A 20 38.66 -6.13 -18.93
N LYS A 21 38.25 -5.69 -20.13
CA LYS A 21 37.31 -4.56 -20.34
C LYS A 21 37.77 -3.30 -19.60
N GLY A 22 39.07 -2.98 -19.67
CA GLY A 22 39.67 -1.80 -19.02
C GLY A 22 39.84 -1.89 -17.50
N VAL A 23 39.44 -3.00 -16.85
CA VAL A 23 39.52 -3.16 -15.39
C VAL A 23 40.60 -4.17 -15.00
N GLN A 24 41.43 -3.82 -14.01
CA GLN A 24 42.46 -4.68 -13.44
C GLN A 24 41.85 -5.92 -12.75
N LEU A 25 42.31 -7.10 -13.15
CA LEU A 25 42.02 -8.37 -12.49
C LEU A 25 43.12 -8.69 -11.47
N TYR A 26 42.73 -9.43 -10.44
CA TYR A 26 43.58 -9.93 -9.36
C TYR A 26 43.38 -11.44 -9.24
N LEU A 27 44.44 -12.15 -8.88
CA LEU A 27 44.45 -13.58 -8.60
C LEU A 27 44.91 -13.79 -7.17
N CYS A 28 44.15 -14.52 -6.37
CA CYS A 28 44.61 -14.99 -5.07
C CYS A 28 45.56 -16.17 -5.26
N LYS A 29 46.73 -16.11 -4.64
CA LYS A 29 47.74 -17.18 -4.73
C LYS A 29 47.48 -18.34 -3.77
N ASP A 30 46.63 -18.15 -2.77
CA ASP A 30 46.32 -19.21 -1.79
C ASP A 30 45.17 -20.10 -2.26
N CYS A 31 44.10 -19.52 -2.85
CA CYS A 31 42.93 -20.28 -3.31
C CYS A 31 42.76 -20.31 -4.83
N GLY A 32 43.61 -19.62 -5.59
CA GLY A 32 43.49 -19.51 -7.06
C GLY A 32 42.31 -18.68 -7.56
N TYR A 33 41.51 -18.06 -6.68
CA TYR A 33 40.34 -17.28 -7.08
C TYR A 33 40.72 -15.99 -7.83
N GLN A 34 40.14 -15.77 -9.00
CA GLN A 34 40.34 -14.57 -9.81
C GLN A 34 39.19 -13.57 -9.63
N PHE A 35 39.50 -12.34 -9.26
CA PHE A 35 38.51 -11.30 -8.93
C PHE A 35 38.90 -9.93 -9.48
N ARG A 36 37.97 -8.98 -9.46
CA ARG A 36 38.23 -7.56 -9.74
C ARG A 36 38.20 -6.81 -8.42
N ALA A 37 39.13 -5.89 -8.21
CA ALA A 37 39.06 -4.98 -7.07
C ALA A 37 37.97 -3.94 -7.33
N GLY A 38 36.73 -4.29 -7.07
CA GLY A 38 35.61 -3.35 -6.98
C GLY A 38 35.23 -3.14 -5.53
N THR A 39 34.68 -1.97 -5.21
CA THR A 39 33.87 -1.81 -4.00
C THR A 39 32.77 -2.84 -4.01
N ASP A 40 32.71 -3.64 -2.94
CA ASP A 40 31.53 -4.45 -2.71
C ASP A 40 30.36 -3.51 -2.48
N LEU A 41 29.26 -3.82 -3.14
CA LEU A 41 28.05 -3.06 -3.02
C LEU A 41 27.28 -3.66 -1.85
N SER A 42 27.23 -2.96 -0.72
CA SER A 42 26.42 -3.39 0.42
C SER A 42 24.99 -3.66 -0.05
N GLU A 43 24.48 -4.86 0.22
CA GLU A 43 23.09 -5.21 -0.11
C GLU A 43 22.11 -4.33 0.65
N ASP A 44 22.42 -3.99 1.90
CA ASP A 44 21.63 -3.04 2.70
C ASP A 44 21.66 -1.64 2.08
N GLY A 45 22.84 -1.14 1.69
CA GLY A 45 22.94 0.18 1.05
C GLY A 45 22.23 0.25 -0.30
N LEU A 46 22.21 -0.85 -1.06
CA LEU A 46 21.43 -0.95 -2.29
C LEU A 46 19.93 -0.95 -2.00
N TRP A 47 19.52 -1.74 -1.01
CA TRP A 47 18.12 -1.88 -0.62
C TRP A 47 17.56 -0.57 -0.07
N ASP A 48 18.30 0.13 0.78
CA ASP A 48 17.89 1.42 1.34
C ASP A 48 17.75 2.48 0.25
N ALA A 49 18.70 2.55 -0.69
CA ALA A 49 18.61 3.43 -1.84
C ALA A 49 17.38 3.12 -2.72
N TYR A 50 17.05 1.84 -2.89
CA TYR A 50 15.88 1.43 -3.66
C TYR A 50 14.56 1.72 -2.93
N GLN A 51 14.46 1.32 -1.65
CA GLN A 51 13.20 1.31 -0.89
C GLN A 51 12.93 2.65 -0.19
N GLN A 52 13.92 3.23 0.47
CA GLN A 52 13.77 4.45 1.28
C GLN A 52 13.95 5.71 0.42
N GLU A 53 15.00 5.73 -0.41
CA GLU A 53 15.29 6.86 -1.30
C GLU A 53 14.53 6.79 -2.63
N LYS A 54 13.79 5.69 -2.88
CA LYS A 54 12.92 5.47 -4.05
C LYS A 54 13.65 5.60 -5.39
N GLN A 55 14.93 5.28 -5.43
CA GLN A 55 15.74 5.39 -6.65
C GLN A 55 15.32 4.35 -7.69
N MET A 56 15.22 4.79 -8.95
CA MET A 56 15.01 3.92 -10.08
C MET A 56 16.23 3.04 -10.35
N ILE A 57 16.02 1.89 -10.99
CA ILE A 57 17.09 0.94 -11.32
C ILE A 57 18.21 1.60 -12.16
N GLN A 58 17.85 2.55 -13.03
CA GLN A 58 18.83 3.30 -13.83
C GLN A 58 19.67 4.25 -12.97
N GLU A 59 19.05 4.94 -12.03
CA GLU A 59 19.73 5.85 -11.10
C GLU A 59 20.68 5.07 -10.18
N LEU A 60 20.24 3.91 -9.68
CA LEU A 60 21.08 2.97 -8.92
C LEU A 60 22.27 2.47 -9.76
N SER A 61 22.06 2.21 -11.05
CA SER A 61 23.13 1.79 -11.97
C SER A 61 24.25 2.84 -12.07
N VAL A 62 23.86 4.12 -12.19
CA VAL A 62 24.79 5.26 -12.23
C VAL A 62 25.45 5.45 -10.86
N ARG A 63 24.65 5.57 -9.79
CA ARG A 63 25.12 5.83 -8.41
C ARG A 63 26.17 4.81 -7.95
N PHE A 64 25.94 3.54 -8.26
CA PHE A 64 26.80 2.46 -7.81
C PHE A 64 27.81 1.98 -8.86
N GLY A 65 27.84 2.60 -10.05
CA GLY A 65 28.76 2.24 -11.13
C GLY A 65 28.64 0.77 -11.58
N LYS A 66 27.43 0.18 -11.50
CA LYS A 66 27.15 -1.21 -11.90
C LYS A 66 26.19 -1.23 -13.07
N SER A 67 26.19 -2.31 -13.85
CA SER A 67 25.18 -2.47 -14.89
C SER A 67 23.77 -2.61 -14.30
N VAL A 68 22.76 -2.14 -15.04
CA VAL A 68 21.33 -2.35 -14.74
C VAL A 68 21.03 -3.83 -14.44
N SER A 69 21.62 -4.76 -15.20
CA SER A 69 21.46 -6.21 -14.98
C SER A 69 22.01 -6.67 -13.63
N THR A 70 23.13 -6.09 -13.17
CA THR A 70 23.72 -6.40 -11.87
C THR A 70 22.86 -5.88 -10.73
N ILE A 71 22.35 -4.65 -10.85
CA ILE A 71 21.43 -4.04 -9.87
C ILE A 71 20.16 -4.90 -9.75
N LYS A 72 19.50 -5.23 -10.87
CA LYS A 72 18.30 -6.10 -10.88
C LYS A 72 18.54 -7.45 -10.21
N ARG A 73 19.68 -8.09 -10.51
CA ARG A 73 20.03 -9.39 -9.91
C ARG A 73 20.27 -9.27 -8.41
N ARG A 74 20.99 -8.24 -7.95
CA ARG A 74 21.24 -8.04 -6.51
C ARG A 74 19.95 -7.73 -5.76
N LEU A 75 19.11 -6.81 -6.24
CA LEU A 75 17.81 -6.53 -5.62
C LEU A 75 16.91 -7.77 -5.52
N ARG A 76 16.90 -8.64 -6.54
CA ARG A 76 16.16 -9.90 -6.50
C ARG A 76 16.62 -10.86 -5.40
N ASN A 77 17.90 -10.79 -5.02
CA ASN A 77 18.47 -11.66 -4.01
C ASN A 77 18.27 -11.13 -2.58
N VAL A 78 17.91 -9.85 -2.43
CA VAL A 78 17.57 -9.29 -1.12
C VAL A 78 16.31 -9.96 -0.61
N LYS A 79 16.41 -10.63 0.53
CA LYS A 79 15.27 -11.22 1.25
C LYS A 79 15.02 -10.42 2.51
N ARG A 80 13.81 -9.88 2.64
CA ARG A 80 13.32 -9.24 3.88
C ARG A 80 12.13 -10.04 4.36
N GLU A 81 12.24 -10.58 5.58
CA GLU A 81 11.11 -11.23 6.25
C GLU A 81 10.36 -10.17 7.03
N TRP A 82 9.06 -10.05 6.76
CA TRP A 82 8.17 -9.27 7.60
C TRP A 82 7.74 -10.12 8.79
N THR A 83 7.86 -9.57 9.99
CA THR A 83 7.31 -10.17 11.21
C THR A 83 6.16 -9.31 11.70
N GLN A 84 5.11 -9.95 12.20
CA GLN A 84 3.99 -9.21 12.77
C GLN A 84 4.48 -8.43 13.99
N PRO A 85 4.05 -7.17 14.17
CA PRO A 85 4.48 -6.35 15.29
C PRO A 85 3.97 -6.93 16.62
N SER A 86 4.73 -6.70 17.68
CA SER A 86 4.23 -6.92 19.05
C SER A 86 3.23 -5.82 19.38
N LEU A 87 2.07 -6.17 19.94
CA LEU A 87 0.98 -5.23 20.18
C LEU A 87 0.69 -5.10 21.67
N CYS A 88 0.23 -3.91 22.07
CA CYS A 88 -0.34 -3.64 23.38
C CYS A 88 -1.39 -2.52 23.25
N GLY A 89 -2.27 -2.41 24.25
CA GLY A 89 -3.33 -1.41 24.27
C GLY A 89 -4.53 -1.80 23.42
N GLY A 90 -5.23 -0.80 22.87
CA GLY A 90 -6.47 -1.02 22.13
C GLY A 90 -6.99 0.23 21.45
N GLY A 91 -7.82 0.01 20.43
CA GLY A 91 -8.27 1.07 19.54
C GLY A 91 -9.13 0.56 18.39
N PHE A 92 -9.22 1.38 17.35
CA PHE A 92 -10.03 1.09 16.16
C PHE A 92 -9.14 0.57 15.04
N VAL A 93 -9.50 -0.58 14.47
CA VAL A 93 -8.70 -1.25 13.45
C VAL A 93 -9.20 -0.85 12.07
N HIS A 94 -8.36 -0.19 11.28
CA HIS A 94 -8.63 0.13 9.89
C HIS A 94 -7.96 -0.90 8.99
N MET A 95 -8.76 -1.64 8.21
CA MET A 95 -8.26 -2.67 7.29
C MET A 95 -8.57 -2.31 5.84
N ASP A 96 -7.60 -2.51 4.97
CA ASP A 96 -7.77 -2.38 3.52
C ASP A 96 -6.90 -3.40 2.77
N VAL A 97 -7.29 -3.73 1.54
CA VAL A 97 -6.52 -4.60 0.65
C VAL A 97 -6.11 -3.83 -0.59
N THR A 98 -4.80 -3.66 -0.77
CA THR A 98 -4.24 -3.04 -1.97
C THR A 98 -3.74 -4.10 -2.94
N TYR A 99 -4.12 -3.99 -4.22
CA TYR A 99 -3.70 -4.91 -5.28
C TYR A 99 -2.70 -4.28 -6.24
N TRP A 100 -1.75 -5.10 -6.68
CA TRP A 100 -0.88 -4.84 -7.82
C TRP A 100 -1.06 -5.95 -8.85
N GLY A 101 -1.79 -5.65 -9.92
CA GLY A 101 -2.19 -6.65 -10.91
C GLY A 101 -3.35 -7.51 -10.41
N ARG A 102 -3.43 -8.77 -10.87
CA ARG A 102 -4.62 -9.63 -10.65
C ARG A 102 -4.51 -10.60 -9.48
N SER A 103 -3.31 -10.92 -9.01
CA SER A 103 -3.07 -12.05 -8.11
C SER A 103 -2.10 -11.73 -6.97
N PHE A 104 -1.81 -10.45 -6.75
CA PHE A 104 -0.87 -10.00 -5.74
C PHE A 104 -1.48 -8.80 -5.04
N GLY A 105 -1.96 -9.03 -3.82
CA GLY A 105 -2.48 -8.02 -2.93
C GLY A 105 -1.82 -8.10 -1.56
N VAL A 106 -1.95 -7.03 -0.81
CA VAL A 106 -1.53 -6.94 0.58
C VAL A 106 -2.72 -6.47 1.39
N ILE A 107 -3.13 -7.27 2.38
CA ILE A 107 -4.01 -6.80 3.43
C ILE A 107 -3.16 -6.11 4.49
N LEU A 108 -3.56 -4.90 4.87
CA LEU A 108 -2.92 -4.12 5.91
C LEU A 108 -4.00 -3.69 6.91
N ALA A 109 -3.80 -4.02 8.19
CA ALA A 109 -4.57 -3.49 9.29
C ALA A 109 -3.70 -2.51 10.06
N MET A 110 -4.25 -1.34 10.38
CA MET A 110 -3.55 -0.29 11.15
C MET A 110 -4.45 0.21 12.27
N ASP A 111 -3.83 0.75 13.32
CA ASP A 111 -4.53 1.55 14.32
C ASP A 111 -4.99 2.85 13.66
N SER A 112 -6.29 3.13 13.70
CA SER A 112 -6.86 4.29 13.00
C SER A 112 -6.43 5.64 13.59
N SER A 113 -5.92 5.68 14.83
CA SER A 113 -5.52 6.90 15.52
C SER A 113 -4.03 7.18 15.35
N THR A 114 -3.19 6.15 15.49
CA THR A 114 -1.73 6.29 15.42
C THR A 114 -1.18 6.08 14.02
N GLY A 115 -1.91 5.32 13.17
CA GLY A 115 -1.41 4.89 11.87
C GLY A 115 -0.39 3.74 11.95
N GLU A 116 -0.13 3.20 13.13
CA GLU A 116 0.81 2.10 13.31
C GLU A 116 0.25 0.81 12.72
N PRO A 117 1.08 0.01 12.01
CA PRO A 117 0.66 -1.26 11.48
C PRO A 117 0.35 -2.25 12.61
N LEU A 118 -0.83 -2.87 12.54
CA LEU A 118 -1.25 -3.92 13.45
C LEU A 118 -1.08 -5.30 12.81
N TYR A 119 -1.34 -5.43 11.51
CA TYR A 119 -1.26 -6.69 10.78
C TYR A 119 -0.91 -6.45 9.32
N MET A 120 -0.11 -7.33 8.72
CA MET A 120 0.09 -7.34 7.27
C MET A 120 0.22 -8.76 6.74
N GLU A 121 -0.42 -9.06 5.61
CA GLU A 121 -0.23 -10.33 4.91
C GLU A 121 -0.38 -10.17 3.39
N PHE A 122 0.33 -11.02 2.64
CA PHE A 122 0.16 -11.14 1.20
C PHE A 122 -1.04 -12.03 0.87
N VAL A 123 -1.97 -11.51 0.07
CA VAL A 123 -3.17 -12.22 -0.37
C VAL A 123 -3.19 -12.33 -1.89
N LYS A 124 -3.68 -13.47 -2.40
CA LYS A 124 -3.91 -13.64 -3.85
C LYS A 124 -5.25 -13.04 -4.28
N SER A 125 -6.23 -13.15 -3.40
CA SER A 125 -7.60 -12.69 -3.58
C SER A 125 -8.18 -12.37 -2.21
N GLU A 126 -9.06 -11.38 -2.15
CA GLU A 126 -9.63 -10.83 -0.93
C GLU A 126 -10.90 -11.61 -0.56
N THR A 127 -10.78 -12.38 0.50
CA THR A 127 -11.85 -13.20 1.06
C THR A 127 -12.26 -12.65 2.43
N ALA A 128 -13.45 -13.01 2.89
CA ALA A 128 -13.89 -12.65 4.24
C ALA A 128 -13.00 -13.28 5.33
N LYS A 129 -12.38 -14.42 5.02
CA LYS A 129 -11.47 -15.14 5.92
C LYS A 129 -10.20 -14.33 6.19
N ASP A 130 -9.65 -13.65 5.20
CA ASP A 130 -8.42 -12.85 5.38
C ASP A 130 -8.62 -11.77 6.45
N TYR A 131 -9.82 -11.18 6.51
CA TYR A 131 -10.16 -10.20 7.54
C TYR A 131 -10.36 -10.84 8.92
N SER A 132 -11.02 -12.00 9.02
CA SER A 132 -11.17 -12.68 10.31
C SER A 132 -9.81 -13.10 10.87
N ASP A 133 -8.96 -13.68 10.02
CA ASP A 133 -7.62 -14.14 10.40
C ASP A 133 -6.75 -12.94 10.86
N ALA A 134 -6.90 -11.77 10.22
CA ALA A 134 -6.25 -10.53 10.66
C ALA A 134 -6.70 -10.08 12.06
N ILE A 135 -8.01 -10.00 12.32
CA ILE A 135 -8.55 -9.61 13.64
C ILE A 135 -8.14 -10.62 14.71
N ASP A 136 -8.23 -11.93 14.44
CA ASP A 136 -7.84 -12.98 15.38
C ASP A 136 -6.35 -12.89 15.73
N SER A 137 -5.49 -12.64 14.74
CA SER A 137 -4.06 -12.42 14.94
C SER A 137 -3.77 -11.19 15.81
N ILE A 138 -4.46 -10.07 15.55
CA ILE A 138 -4.33 -8.83 16.32
C ILE A 138 -4.71 -9.06 17.79
N LYS A 139 -5.85 -9.71 18.03
CA LYS A 139 -6.32 -10.05 19.38
C LYS A 139 -5.37 -10.99 20.11
N LYS A 140 -4.93 -12.05 19.44
CA LYS A 140 -4.00 -13.03 20.01
C LYS A 140 -2.68 -12.41 20.43
N ARG A 141 -2.25 -11.33 19.75
CA ARG A 141 -1.06 -10.55 20.09
C ARG A 141 -1.30 -9.49 21.18
N GLY A 142 -2.48 -9.46 21.81
CA GLY A 142 -2.76 -8.66 23.01
C GLY A 142 -3.36 -7.27 22.74
N TYR A 143 -3.89 -7.03 21.54
CA TYR A 143 -4.52 -5.75 21.21
C TYR A 143 -6.06 -5.82 21.33
N GLU A 144 -6.65 -4.88 22.06
CA GLU A 144 -8.09 -4.74 22.23
C GLU A 144 -8.71 -4.03 21.01
N VAL A 145 -9.53 -4.75 20.25
CA VAL A 145 -10.27 -4.20 19.09
C VAL A 145 -11.59 -3.59 19.58
N ARG A 146 -11.66 -2.25 19.59
CA ARG A 146 -12.86 -1.48 20.01
C ARG A 146 -13.85 -1.23 18.89
N GLY A 147 -13.39 -1.32 17.65
CA GLY A 147 -14.22 -1.20 16.46
C GLY A 147 -13.40 -1.38 15.20
N ILE A 148 -14.09 -1.53 14.08
CA ILE A 148 -13.49 -1.93 12.81
C ILE A 148 -13.91 -0.95 11.71
N ILE A 149 -12.93 -0.49 10.93
CA ILE A 149 -13.12 0.30 9.73
C ILE A 149 -12.68 -0.54 8.53
N ILE A 150 -13.60 -0.73 7.58
CA ILE A 150 -13.39 -1.55 6.38
C ILE A 150 -13.97 -0.86 5.13
N ASP A 151 -13.64 -1.37 3.95
CA ASP A 151 -14.40 -1.02 2.74
C ASP A 151 -15.88 -1.48 2.86
N GLY A 152 -16.76 -0.92 2.03
CA GLY A 152 -18.21 -1.12 2.01
C GLY A 152 -18.69 -2.52 1.60
N LYS A 153 -17.86 -3.56 1.75
CA LYS A 153 -18.17 -4.94 1.36
C LYS A 153 -19.18 -5.55 2.32
N LYS A 154 -20.43 -5.69 1.87
CA LYS A 154 -21.58 -6.17 2.68
C LYS A 154 -21.32 -7.44 3.50
N SER A 155 -20.56 -8.39 2.97
CA SER A 155 -20.24 -9.64 3.68
C SER A 155 -19.47 -9.42 4.97
N LEU A 156 -18.61 -8.39 5.02
CA LEU A 156 -17.79 -8.08 6.18
C LEU A 156 -18.60 -7.43 7.31
N PHE A 157 -19.61 -6.62 6.97
CA PHE A 157 -20.56 -6.07 7.94
C PHE A 157 -21.31 -7.17 8.69
N LYS A 158 -21.67 -8.24 7.98
CA LYS A 158 -22.30 -9.41 8.61
C LYS A 158 -21.31 -10.22 9.45
N LEU A 159 -20.06 -10.35 8.99
CA LEU A 159 -19.02 -11.12 9.69
C LEU A 159 -18.63 -10.47 11.02
N PHE A 160 -18.57 -9.14 11.06
CA PHE A 160 -18.12 -8.38 12.24
C PHE A 160 -19.28 -7.66 12.95
N SER A 161 -20.48 -8.24 12.93
CA SER A 161 -21.67 -7.65 13.56
C SER A 161 -21.53 -7.40 15.06
N ASP A 162 -20.62 -8.13 15.71
CA ASP A 162 -20.35 -8.03 17.14
C ASP A 162 -19.48 -6.80 17.51
N TYR A 163 -18.94 -6.09 16.51
CA TYR A 163 -18.15 -4.87 16.72
C TYR A 163 -18.90 -3.64 16.22
N PRO A 164 -18.65 -2.47 16.82
CA PRO A 164 -18.89 -1.20 16.16
C PRO A 164 -18.13 -1.19 14.84
N ILE A 165 -18.87 -1.19 13.73
CA ILE A 165 -18.30 -1.25 12.39
C ILE A 165 -18.64 0.02 11.61
N GLN A 166 -17.66 0.54 10.90
CA GLN A 166 -17.81 1.71 10.05
C GLN A 166 -17.26 1.43 8.66
N MET A 167 -17.97 1.88 7.62
CA MET A 167 -17.36 1.96 6.30
C MET A 167 -16.33 3.08 6.27
N CYS A 168 -15.19 2.84 5.63
CA CYS A 168 -14.14 3.83 5.43
C CYS A 168 -14.69 5.06 4.71
N GLN A 169 -14.55 6.24 5.32
CA GLN A 169 -15.06 7.50 4.77
C GLN A 169 -14.38 7.89 3.45
N PHE A 170 -13.13 7.48 3.24
CA PHE A 170 -12.46 7.62 1.94
C PHE A 170 -13.20 6.82 0.87
N HIS A 171 -13.49 5.54 1.12
CA HIS A 171 -14.26 4.70 0.20
C HIS A 171 -15.68 5.22 -0.02
N MET A 172 -16.37 5.71 1.03
CA MET A 172 -17.66 6.39 0.87
C MET A 172 -17.56 7.58 -0.09
N LYS A 173 -16.56 8.44 0.09
CA LYS A 173 -16.32 9.59 -0.80
C LYS A 173 -16.02 9.15 -2.22
N GLN A 174 -15.23 8.09 -2.41
CA GLN A 174 -14.93 7.56 -3.74
C GLN A 174 -16.16 6.93 -4.42
N ILE A 175 -17.09 6.35 -3.67
CA ILE A 175 -18.38 5.90 -4.22
C ILE A 175 -19.13 7.10 -4.76
N VAL A 176 -19.35 8.14 -3.95
CA VAL A 176 -20.10 9.32 -4.40
C VAL A 176 -19.41 9.99 -5.59
N ARG A 177 -18.09 10.16 -5.55
CA ARG A 177 -17.31 10.72 -6.67
C ARG A 177 -17.33 9.89 -7.94
N ARG A 178 -17.65 8.59 -7.89
CA ARG A 178 -17.82 7.77 -9.10
C ARG A 178 -19.16 8.02 -9.79
N TYR A 179 -20.20 8.29 -9.01
CA TYR A 179 -21.53 8.61 -9.51
C TYR A 179 -21.67 10.08 -9.90
N LEU A 180 -20.95 10.98 -9.22
CA LEU A 180 -20.86 12.37 -9.62
C LEU A 180 -19.77 12.55 -10.68
N THR A 181 -19.98 13.43 -11.64
CA THR A 181 -18.90 13.84 -12.54
C THR A 181 -17.84 14.65 -11.79
N LEU A 182 -16.61 14.69 -12.30
CA LEU A 182 -15.52 15.46 -11.67
C LEU A 182 -15.85 16.94 -11.54
N ASN A 183 -16.59 17.48 -12.52
CA ASN A 183 -17.05 18.87 -12.60
C ASN A 183 -18.56 18.88 -12.82
N PRO A 184 -19.38 18.66 -11.77
CA PRO A 184 -20.82 18.65 -11.92
C PRO A 184 -21.33 20.05 -12.25
N LYS A 185 -22.31 20.12 -13.15
CA LYS A 185 -23.02 21.37 -13.49
C LYS A 185 -24.34 21.52 -12.74
N LEU A 186 -24.93 20.41 -12.31
CA LEU A 186 -26.16 20.40 -11.53
C LEU A 186 -25.86 20.88 -10.10
N LEU A 187 -26.60 21.88 -9.63
CA LEU A 187 -26.38 22.47 -8.30
C LEU A 187 -26.46 21.42 -7.18
N ALA A 188 -27.45 20.52 -7.23
CA ALA A 188 -27.57 19.40 -6.31
C ALA A 188 -26.28 18.56 -6.19
N ALA A 189 -25.62 18.29 -7.33
CA ALA A 189 -24.38 17.52 -7.37
C ALA A 189 -23.15 18.34 -6.92
N ILE A 190 -23.11 19.64 -7.20
CA ILE A 190 -22.07 20.55 -6.69
C ILE A 190 -22.12 20.59 -5.16
N GLU A 191 -23.31 20.78 -4.59
CA GLU A 191 -23.50 20.88 -3.14
C GLU A 191 -23.28 19.53 -2.44
N LEU A 192 -23.71 18.41 -3.03
CA LEU A 192 -23.39 17.09 -2.51
C LEU A 192 -21.87 16.85 -2.47
N ASN A 193 -21.14 17.23 -3.53
CA ASN A 193 -19.68 17.14 -3.53
C ASN A 193 -19.05 18.00 -2.42
N ALA A 194 -19.58 19.20 -2.18
CA ALA A 194 -19.13 20.07 -1.10
C ALA A 194 -19.38 19.42 0.28
N LEU A 195 -20.54 18.81 0.50
CA LEU A 195 -20.85 18.05 1.71
C LEU A 195 -19.87 16.88 1.89
N MET A 196 -19.69 16.04 0.86
CA MET A 196 -18.77 14.90 0.92
C MET A 196 -17.31 15.28 1.17
N ASN A 197 -16.91 16.50 0.79
CA ASN A 197 -15.58 17.03 1.12
C ASN A 197 -15.41 17.34 2.62
N LYS A 198 -16.50 17.60 3.35
CA LYS A 198 -16.49 17.82 4.80
C LYS A 198 -16.57 16.52 5.62
N LEU A 199 -16.95 15.39 5.01
CA LEU A 199 -17.24 14.12 5.71
C LEU A 199 -16.18 13.70 6.74
N THR A 200 -14.89 13.86 6.42
CA THR A 200 -13.79 13.43 7.31
C THR A 200 -13.42 14.42 8.41
N LYS A 201 -14.04 15.61 8.43
CA LYS A 201 -13.71 16.73 9.33
C LYS A 201 -14.91 17.23 10.13
N ALA A 202 -16.12 17.05 9.61
CA ALA A 202 -17.34 17.48 10.25
C ALA A 202 -17.66 16.60 11.47
N LYS A 203 -18.31 17.19 12.47
CA LYS A 203 -18.96 16.42 13.53
C LYS A 203 -20.13 15.65 12.93
N GLU A 204 -20.42 14.49 13.50
CA GLU A 204 -21.47 13.59 13.01
C GLU A 204 -22.84 14.29 12.91
N ASP A 205 -23.27 14.98 13.97
CA ASP A 205 -24.58 15.64 14.02
C ASP A 205 -24.70 16.78 13.02
N ASP A 206 -23.61 17.54 12.83
CA ASP A 206 -23.58 18.64 11.85
C ASP A 206 -23.66 18.09 10.43
N PHE A 207 -22.92 17.03 10.13
CA PHE A 207 -22.96 16.38 8.82
C PHE A 207 -24.34 15.80 8.53
N LYS A 208 -24.97 15.10 9.49
CA LYS A 208 -26.31 14.54 9.33
C LYS A 208 -27.34 15.64 9.06
N ARG A 209 -27.30 16.73 9.82
CA ARG A 209 -28.20 17.87 9.63
C ARG A 209 -28.02 18.51 8.26
N GLU A 210 -26.79 18.79 7.84
CA GLU A 210 -26.50 19.36 6.52
C GLU A 210 -26.93 18.42 5.38
N TYR A 211 -26.71 17.11 5.54
CA TYR A 211 -27.11 16.10 4.55
C TYR A 211 -28.63 15.96 4.42
N GLU A 212 -29.37 15.95 5.53
CA GLU A 212 -30.84 15.90 5.49
C GLU A 212 -31.43 17.19 4.92
N ALA A 213 -30.85 18.36 5.21
CA ALA A 213 -31.26 19.62 4.58
C ALA A 213 -31.07 19.55 3.05
N TRP A 214 -29.89 19.15 2.58
CA TRP A 214 -29.62 18.95 1.15
C TRP A 214 -30.60 17.96 0.51
N LYS A 215 -30.88 16.84 1.17
CA LYS A 215 -31.81 15.82 0.67
C LYS A 215 -33.24 16.35 0.57
N SER A 216 -33.65 17.22 1.49
CA SER A 216 -34.94 17.91 1.46
C SER A 216 -34.99 18.92 0.31
N ASP A 217 -33.99 19.80 0.21
CA ASP A 217 -33.93 20.87 -0.80
C ASP A 217 -33.94 20.31 -2.23
N TYR A 218 -33.28 19.16 -2.45
CA TYR A 218 -33.20 18.52 -3.76
C TYR A 218 -34.13 17.31 -3.93
N HIS A 219 -35.10 17.09 -3.03
CA HIS A 219 -35.99 15.92 -3.06
C HIS A 219 -36.66 15.71 -4.42
N GLU A 220 -37.22 16.77 -5.01
CA GLU A 220 -37.84 16.70 -6.34
C GLU A 220 -36.83 16.46 -7.45
N THR A 221 -35.63 17.03 -7.32
CA THR A 221 -34.56 16.89 -8.32
C THR A 221 -34.05 15.45 -8.36
N ILE A 222 -33.77 14.84 -7.20
CA ILE A 222 -33.26 13.46 -7.12
C ILE A 222 -34.31 12.42 -7.51
N ASN A 223 -35.60 12.70 -7.26
CA ASN A 223 -36.69 11.78 -7.58
C ASN A 223 -37.31 12.02 -8.96
N ARG A 224 -36.85 13.03 -9.70
CA ARG A 224 -37.35 13.32 -11.05
C ARG A 224 -37.12 12.13 -11.96
N ARG A 225 -38.20 11.69 -12.61
CA ARG A 225 -38.18 10.58 -13.59
C ARG A 225 -38.60 11.06 -14.97
N SER A 226 -37.88 10.59 -15.97
CA SER A 226 -38.21 10.76 -17.39
C SER A 226 -38.81 9.46 -17.92
N VAL A 227 -39.89 9.57 -18.70
CA VAL A 227 -40.61 8.43 -19.27
C VAL A 227 -40.21 8.24 -20.73
N TYR A 228 -39.87 7.01 -21.11
CA TYR A 228 -39.60 6.61 -22.48
C TYR A 228 -40.90 6.40 -23.27
N LYS A 229 -40.79 6.40 -24.61
CA LYS A 229 -41.95 6.16 -25.51
C LYS A 229 -42.65 4.80 -25.27
N ASN A 230 -41.97 3.83 -24.67
CA ASN A 230 -42.50 2.51 -24.34
C ASN A 230 -43.17 2.43 -22.94
N GLY A 231 -43.31 3.56 -22.23
CA GLY A 231 -43.91 3.63 -20.89
C GLY A 231 -42.95 3.32 -19.73
N SER A 232 -41.71 2.90 -19.98
CA SER A 232 -40.72 2.70 -18.91
C SER A 232 -40.14 4.03 -18.41
N SER A 233 -39.82 4.13 -17.13
CA SER A 233 -39.28 5.36 -16.50
C SER A 233 -37.85 5.18 -15.99
N HIS A 234 -37.00 6.20 -16.11
CA HIS A 234 -35.67 6.26 -15.49
C HIS A 234 -35.49 7.56 -14.71
N TYR A 235 -34.56 7.60 -13.76
CA TYR A 235 -34.19 8.85 -13.10
C TYR A 235 -33.56 9.81 -14.10
N THR A 236 -34.05 11.05 -14.15
CA THR A 236 -33.62 12.06 -15.12
C THR A 236 -32.15 12.46 -14.94
N HIS A 237 -31.65 12.37 -13.71
CA HIS A 237 -30.30 12.78 -13.31
C HIS A 237 -29.49 11.55 -12.83
N GLN A 238 -29.24 10.60 -13.73
CA GLN A 238 -28.35 9.44 -13.49
C GLN A 238 -26.87 9.83 -13.50
#